data_AF-A0A7Y5F648-F1
#
_entry.id   AF-A0A7Y5F648-F1
#
_cell.length_a   1.000
_cell.length_b   1.000
_cell.length_c   1.000
_cell.angle_alpha   90.00
_cell.angle_beta   90.00
_cell.angle_gamma   90.00
#
_symmetry.space_group_name_H-M   'P 1'
#
loop_
_entity.id
_entity.type
_entity.pdbx_description
1 polymer ?
#
loop_
_entity_poly.entity_id
_entity_poly.type
_entity_poly.pdbx_seq_one_letter_code
_entity_poly.pdbx_strand_id
1 'polypeptide(L)'
;MYLWEMEVRRHWEIPIFRHYHTSLRQRGITTYCWEQLFEDDRLCVAMGLYIAAEYCRGEEGAWLVDTWIPMLQRALTAWDDLNCTG
;
A
#
# COMPACT_ATOMS: atom_id res chain seq x y z
N MET A 1 -1.12 2.47 2.95
CA MET A 1 -1.61 1.27 3.65
C MET A 1 -0.52 0.19 3.81
N TYR A 2 0.46 0.12 2.92
CA TYR A 2 1.61 -0.80 2.99
C TYR A 2 2.48 -0.75 4.27
N LEU A 3 2.42 0.33 5.05
CA LEU A 3 3.15 0.43 6.33
C LEU A 3 2.49 -0.34 7.47
N TRP A 4 1.23 -0.76 7.30
CA TRP A 4 0.50 -1.49 8.33
C TRP A 4 1.09 -2.89 8.51
N GLU A 5 0.94 -3.43 9.72
CA GLU A 5 1.20 -4.84 9.95
C GLU A 5 0.31 -5.69 9.05
N MET A 6 0.84 -6.81 8.56
CA MET A 6 0.22 -7.61 7.49
C MET A 6 -1.20 -8.03 7.84
N GLU A 7 -1.40 -8.56 9.06
CA GLU A 7 -2.72 -9.04 9.51
C GLU A 7 -3.72 -7.90 9.68
N VAL A 8 -3.27 -6.75 10.18
CA VAL A 8 -4.11 -5.54 10.29
C VAL A 8 -4.56 -5.09 8.90
N ARG A 9 -3.63 -5.06 7.95
CA ARG A 9 -3.91 -4.69 6.56
C ARG A 9 -4.93 -5.64 5.94
N ARG A 10 -4.65 -6.94 5.92
CA ARG A 10 -5.53 -7.97 5.34
C ARG A 10 -6.95 -7.92 5.91
N HIS A 11 -7.08 -7.60 7.20
CA HIS A 11 -8.39 -7.51 7.84
C HIS A 11 -9.15 -6.24 7.48
N TRP A 12 -8.49 -5.08 7.42
CA TRP A 12 -9.15 -3.78 7.40
C TRP A 12 -9.10 -3.03 6.07
N GLU A 13 -8.16 -3.36 5.18
CA GLU A 13 -7.93 -2.68 3.91
C GLU A 13 -9.20 -2.54 3.05
N ILE A 14 -9.79 -3.68 2.68
CA ILE A 14 -11.01 -3.69 1.84
C ILE A 14 -12.22 -3.06 2.57
N PRO A 15 -12.50 -3.36 3.86
CA PRO A 15 -13.58 -2.69 4.59
C PRO A 15 -13.46 -1.17 4.61
N ILE A 16 -12.26 -0.63 4.87
CA ILE A 16 -12.02 0.81 4.92
C ILE A 16 -12.22 1.43 3.54
N PHE A 17 -11.70 0.78 2.49
CA PHE A 17 -11.87 1.24 1.12
C PHE A 17 -13.33 1.29 0.69
N ARG A 18 -14.12 0.26 1.03
CA ARG A 18 -15.56 0.26 0.77
C ARG A 18 -16.24 1.43 1.47
N HIS A 19 -15.93 1.64 2.74
CA HIS A 19 -16.48 2.75 3.51
C HIS A 19 -16.10 4.12 2.91
N TYR A 20 -14.84 4.29 2.51
CA TYR A 20 -14.35 5.49 1.84
C TYR A 20 -15.08 5.73 0.51
N HIS A 21 -15.15 4.73 -0.36
CA HIS A 21 -15.84 4.83 -1.65
C HIS A 21 -17.34 5.13 -1.50
N THR A 22 -18.02 4.48 -0.55
CA THR A 22 -19.42 4.81 -0.21
C THR A 22 -19.55 6.26 0.23
N SER A 23 -18.63 6.75 1.07
CA SER A 23 -18.64 8.14 1.53
C SER A 23 -18.41 9.14 0.40
N LEU A 24 -17.56 8.84 -0.58
CA LEU A 24 -17.38 9.65 -1.78
C LEU A 24 -18.68 9.75 -2.60
N ARG A 25 -19.35 8.61 -2.81
CA ARG A 25 -20.63 8.57 -3.53
C ARG A 25 -21.73 9.35 -2.82
N GLN A 26 -21.81 9.25 -1.49
CA GLN A 26 -22.77 10.04 -0.69
C GLN A 26 -22.53 11.55 -0.80
N ARG A 27 -21.29 11.98 -1.08
CA ARG A 27 -20.93 13.38 -1.33
C ARG A 27 -21.10 13.81 -2.79
N GLY A 28 -21.67 12.96 -3.64
CA GLY A 28 -21.92 13.24 -5.05
C GLY A 28 -20.71 13.02 -5.96
N ILE A 29 -19.61 12.46 -5.46
CA ILE A 29 -18.46 12.09 -6.29
C ILE A 29 -18.76 10.74 -6.93
N THR A 30 -19.09 10.76 -8.23
CA THR A 30 -19.47 9.54 -8.99
C THR A 30 -18.50 9.18 -10.10
N THR A 31 -17.54 10.06 -10.41
CA THR A 31 -16.55 9.87 -11.46
C THR A 31 -15.34 9.05 -11.01
N TYR A 32 -15.17 8.87 -9.70
CA TYR A 32 -14.12 8.04 -9.11
C TYR A 32 -14.68 6.66 -8.79
N CYS A 33 -14.34 5.66 -9.60
CA CYS A 33 -14.89 4.32 -9.46
C CYS A 33 -14.09 3.45 -8.49
N TRP A 34 -14.66 2.30 -8.14
CA TRP A 34 -14.04 1.35 -7.22
C TRP A 34 -12.71 0.81 -7.77
N GLU A 35 -12.66 0.58 -9.08
CA GLU A 35 -11.49 0.06 -9.78
C GLU A 35 -10.33 1.07 -9.74
N GLN A 36 -10.62 2.36 -9.90
CA GLN A 36 -9.61 3.42 -9.78
C GLN A 36 -9.03 3.50 -8.37
N LEU A 37 -9.88 3.38 -7.34
CA LEU A 37 -9.43 3.32 -5.95
C LEU A 37 -8.49 2.14 -5.70
N PHE A 38 -8.86 0.97 -6.21
CA PHE A 38 -8.02 -0.22 -6.05
C PHE A 38 -6.69 -0.08 -6.79
N GLU A 39 -6.69 0.54 -7.97
CA GLU A 39 -5.46 0.81 -8.72
C GLU A 39 -4.56 1.85 -8.01
N ASP A 40 -5.14 2.91 -7.44
CA ASP A 40 -4.41 3.89 -6.63
C ASP A 40 -3.72 3.23 -5.41
N ASP A 41 -4.35 2.22 -4.80
CA ASP A 41 -3.76 1.46 -3.71
C ASP A 41 -2.57 0.60 -4.17
N ARG A 42 -2.70 -0.05 -5.33
CA ARG A 42 -1.59 -0.80 -5.94
C ARG A 42 -0.41 0.10 -6.25
N LEU A 43 -0.66 1.30 -6.76
CA LEU A 43 0.38 2.33 -6.96
C LEU A 43 1.04 2.71 -5.63
N CYS A 44 0.27 2.88 -4.54
CA CYS A 44 0.83 3.13 -3.22
C CYS A 44 1.75 1.99 -2.74
N VAL A 45 1.40 0.72 -3.01
CA VAL A 45 2.25 -0.42 -2.70
C VAL A 45 3.55 -0.40 -3.52
N ALA A 46 3.46 -0.13 -4.82
CA ALA A 46 4.62 0.02 -5.70
C ALA A 46 5.57 1.12 -5.23
N MET A 47 5.02 2.26 -4.78
CA MET A 47 5.81 3.33 -4.18
C MET A 47 6.52 2.87 -2.90
N GLY A 48 5.86 2.07 -2.05
CA GLY A 48 6.48 1.50 -0.85
C GLY A 48 7.71 0.64 -1.17
N LEU A 49 7.64 -0.17 -2.24
CA LEU A 49 8.79 -0.95 -2.73
C LEU A 49 9.92 -0.05 -3.23
N TYR A 50 9.60 0.99 -4.01
CA TYR A 50 10.59 1.94 -4.49
C TYR A 50 11.31 2.64 -3.33
N ILE A 51 10.57 3.17 -2.36
CA ILE A 51 11.16 3.85 -1.20
C ILE A 51 12.04 2.88 -0.41
N ALA A 52 11.57 1.65 -0.16
CA ALA A 52 12.38 0.64 0.53
C ALA A 52 13.68 0.34 -0.23
N ALA A 53 13.62 0.19 -1.56
CA ALA A 53 14.79 -0.07 -2.40
C ALA A 53 15.80 1.09 -2.41
N GLU A 54 15.34 2.34 -2.39
CA GLU A 54 16.23 3.50 -2.28
C GLU A 54 16.98 3.52 -0.93
N TYR A 55 16.29 3.19 0.17
CA TYR A 55 16.95 3.02 1.48
C TYR A 55 17.97 1.88 1.49
N CYS A 56 17.80 0.82 0.70
CA CYS A 56 18.78 -0.26 0.59
C CYS A 56 20.11 0.18 -0.07
N ARG A 57 20.08 1.21 -0.92
CA ARG A 57 21.14 1.47 -1.91
C ARG A 57 22.34 2.25 -1.38
N GLY A 58 22.22 2.91 -0.23
CA GLY A 58 23.24 3.82 0.31
C GLY A 58 23.82 3.36 1.64
N GLU A 59 25.08 3.75 1.91
CA GLU A 59 25.69 3.60 3.24
C GLU A 59 24.89 4.35 4.33
N GLU A 60 24.20 5.42 3.94
CA GLU A 60 23.28 6.18 4.80
C GLU A 60 22.02 5.38 5.19
N GLY A 61 21.62 4.40 4.40
CA GLY A 61 20.48 3.54 4.73
C GLY A 61 20.84 2.40 5.69
N ALA A 62 22.13 2.13 5.89
CA ALA A 62 22.59 0.98 6.67
C ALA A 62 22.21 1.08 8.16
N TRP A 63 22.20 2.28 8.74
CA TRP A 63 21.74 2.48 10.12
C TRP A 63 20.22 2.41 10.28
N LEU A 64 19.46 2.41 9.18
CA LEU A 64 18.00 2.23 9.17
C LEU A 64 17.57 0.81 8.78
N VAL A 65 18.49 -0.16 8.78
CA VAL A 65 18.23 -1.54 8.34
C VAL A 65 17.03 -2.18 9.05
N ASP A 66 16.94 -1.97 10.37
CA ASP A 66 15.83 -2.47 11.19
C ASP A 66 14.49 -1.78 10.86
N THR A 67 14.51 -0.67 10.14
CA THR A 67 13.32 0.06 9.68
C THR A 67 12.94 -0.33 8.25
N TRP A 68 13.88 -0.32 7.32
CA TRP A 68 13.56 -0.53 5.90
C TRP A 68 13.38 -2.02 5.55
N ILE A 69 14.02 -2.98 6.24
CA ILE A 69 13.77 -4.41 6.00
C ILE A 69 12.31 -4.77 6.30
N PRO A 70 11.74 -4.44 7.48
CA PRO A 70 10.33 -4.72 7.75
C PRO A 70 9.39 -3.94 6.83
N MET A 71 9.80 -2.78 6.32
CA MET A 71 9.01 -2.02 5.35
C MET A 71 8.98 -2.71 3.98
N LEU A 72 10.14 -3.19 3.51
CA LEU A 72 10.29 -3.96 2.28
C LEU A 72 9.46 -5.25 2.33
N GLN A 73 9.56 -6.00 3.43
CA GLN A 73 8.80 -7.23 3.62
C GLN A 73 7.28 -6.98 3.56
N ARG A 74 6.79 -5.95 4.26
CA ARG A 74 5.37 -5.57 4.22
C ARG A 74 4.92 -5.14 2.84
N ALA A 75 5.73 -4.37 2.13
CA ALA A 75 5.42 -3.93 0.78
C ALA A 75 5.39 -5.08 -0.23
N LEU A 76 6.33 -6.04 -0.13
CA LEU A 76 6.32 -7.26 -0.95
C LEU A 76 5.11 -8.14 -0.66
N THR A 77 4.75 -8.35 0.61
CA THR A 77 3.53 -9.10 0.95
C THR A 77 2.27 -8.38 0.46
N ALA A 78 2.23 -7.05 0.54
CA ALA A 78 1.11 -6.28 -0.01
C ALA A 78 1.03 -6.40 -1.54
N TRP A 79 2.19 -6.42 -2.21
CA TRP A 79 2.28 -6.63 -3.66
C TRP A 79 1.70 -8.00 -4.07
N ASP A 80 2.08 -9.05 -3.35
CA ASP A 80 1.59 -10.41 -3.59
C ASP A 80 0.08 -10.53 -3.30
N ASP A 81 -0.37 -10.03 -2.15
CA ASP A 81 -1.78 -10.10 -1.71
C ASP A 81 -2.73 -9.37 -2.66
N LEU A 82 -2.30 -8.24 -3.24
CA LEU A 82 -3.10 -7.44 -4.18
C LEU A 82 -2.98 -7.92 -5.63
N ASN A 83 -2.20 -8.98 -5.87
CA ASN A 83 -1.87 -9.51 -7.18
C ASN A 83 -1.43 -8.41 -8.15
N CYS A 84 -0.44 -7.62 -7.73
CA CYS A 84 0.12 -6.51 -8.52
C CYS A 84 0.94 -6.98 -9.73
N THR A 85 1.04 -8.28 -9.99
CA THR A 85 1.61 -8.84 -11.22
C THR A 85 0.66 -8.57 -12.39
N GLY A 86 0.88 -7.44 -13.06
CA GLY A 86 0.43 -7.20 -14.43
C GLY A 86 1.35 -7.86 -15.45
#